data_AF-A0A969CA04-F1
#
_entry.id   AF-A0A969CA04-F1
#
_cell.length_a   1.000
_cell.length_b   1.000
_cell.length_c   1.000
_cell.angle_alpha   90.00
_cell.angle_beta   90.00
_cell.angle_gamma   90.00
#
_symmetry.space_group_name_H-M   'P 1'
#
loop_
_entity.id
_entity.type
_entity.pdbx_description
1 polymer ?
#
loop_
_entity_poly.entity_id
_entity_poly.type
_entity_poly.pdbx_seq_one_letter_code
_entity_poly.pdbx_strand_id
1 'polypeptide(L)' 'MSRQVKMTLPDAIHADLVALARHQGRAPADLAKFFVEFALEEIKRRGEFPANSTP' A
#
# COMPACT_ATOMS: atom_id res chain seq x y z
N MET A 1 -11.91 12.35 2.81
CA MET A 1 -11.17 12.45 4.09
C MET A 1 -10.00 11.48 4.03
N SER A 2 -8.78 11.92 4.33
CA SER A 2 -7.59 11.05 4.38
C SER A 2 -7.10 10.89 5.83
N ARG A 3 -6.51 9.74 6.16
CA ARG A 3 -5.86 9.49 7.46
C ARG A 3 -4.37 9.20 7.22
N GLN A 4 -3.50 9.75 8.07
CA GLN A 4 -2.07 9.48 7.98
C GLN A 4 -1.74 8.21 8.79
N VAL A 5 -1.06 7.27 8.14
CA VAL A 5 -0.54 6.06 8.79
C VAL A 5 0.98 6.11 8.73
N LYS A 6 1.64 5.94 9.87
CA LYS A 6 3.09 5.74 9.94
C LYS A 6 3.35 4.24 9.87
N MET A 7 4.16 3.81 8.90
CA MET A 7 4.55 2.41 8.74
C MET A 7 6.07 2.32 8.58
N THR A 8 6.65 1.23 9.07
CA THR A 8 8.05 0.89 8.86
C THR A 8 8.10 -0.25 7.84
N LEU A 9 8.96 -0.11 6.83
CA LEU A 9 9.16 -1.11 5.78
C LEU A 9 10.52 -1.79 5.96
N PRO A 10 10.64 -3.09 5.68
CA PRO A 10 11.94 -3.73 5.53
C PRO A 10 12.76 -3.06 4.43
N ASP A 11 14.08 -2.97 4.62
CA ASP A 11 14.98 -2.26 3.71
C ASP A 11 14.88 -2.74 2.26
N ALA A 12 14.78 -4.07 2.06
CA ALA A 12 14.62 -4.67 0.74
C ALA A 12 13.36 -4.16 0.03
N ILE A 13 12.22 -4.15 0.73
CA ILE A 13 10.93 -3.67 0.18
C ILE A 13 10.98 -2.17 -0.09
N HIS A 14 11.62 -1.40 0.79
CA HIS A 14 11.81 0.03 0.57
C HIS A 14 12.66 0.32 -0.68
N ALA A 15 13.74 -0.43 -0.89
CA ALA A 15 14.59 -0.28 -2.07
C ALA A 15 13.82 -0.56 -3.37
N ASP A 16 13.05 -1.66 -3.41
CA ASP A 16 12.22 -2.03 -4.57
C ASP A 16 11.14 -0.98 -4.85
N LEU A 17 10.47 -0.48 -3.80
CA LEU A 17 9.48 0.58 -3.90
C LEU A 17 10.09 1.86 -4.51
N VAL A 18 11.27 2.28 -4.04
CA VAL A 18 11.95 3.47 -4.57
C VAL A 18 12.38 3.27 -6.01
N ALA A 19 12.91 2.11 -6.38
CA ALA A 19 13.30 1.81 -7.74
C ALA A 19 12.10 1.87 -8.71
N LEU A 20 10.98 1.26 -8.32
CA LEU A 20 9.77 1.24 -9.13
C LEU A 20 9.10 2.62 -9.21
N ALA A 21 9.10 3.38 -8.11
CA ALA A 21 8.56 4.74 -8.09
C ALA A 21 9.35 5.67 -9.04
N ARG A 22 10.68 5.58 -9.01
CA ARG A 22 11.56 6.31 -9.93
C ARG A 22 11.29 5.94 -11.38
N HIS A 23 11.15 4.65 -11.69
CA HIS A 23 10.83 4.19 -13.04
C HIS A 23 9.49 4.75 -13.55
N GLN A 24 8.49 4.88 -12.68
CA GLN A 24 7.16 5.42 -13.02
C GLN A 24 7.09 6.96 -12.95
N GLY A 25 8.16 7.64 -12.53
CA GLY A 25 8.18 9.09 -12.38
C GLY A 25 7.28 9.62 -11.27
N ARG A 26 6.99 8.82 -10.22
CA ARG A 26 6.15 9.23 -9.08
C ARG A 26 6.87 9.13 -7.74
N ALA A 27 6.32 9.78 -6.72
CA ALA A 27 6.86 9.71 -5.37
C ALA A 27 6.68 8.29 -4.77
N PRO A 28 7.67 7.74 -4.05
CA PRO A 28 7.56 6.44 -3.39
C PRO A 28 6.35 6.33 -2.45
N ALA A 29 6.01 7.42 -1.76
CA ALA A 29 4.85 7.47 -0.87
C ALA A 29 3.53 7.30 -1.63
N ASP A 30 3.41 7.85 -2.84
CA ASP A 30 2.18 7.72 -3.63
C ASP A 30 2.06 6.33 -4.25
N LEU A 31 3.19 5.72 -4.63
CA LEU A 31 3.24 4.32 -5.03
C LEU A 31 2.82 3.39 -3.87
N ALA A 32 3.32 3.65 -2.66
CA ALA A 32 2.94 2.87 -1.48
C ALA A 32 1.44 2.96 -1.16
N LYS A 33 0.86 4.17 -1.24
CA LYS A 33 -0.60 4.36 -1.05
C LYS A 33 -1.40 3.52 -2.05
N PHE A 34 -1.01 3.56 -3.32
CA PHE A 34 -1.66 2.76 -4.37
C PHE A 34 -1.56 1.25 -4.09
N PHE A 35 -0.39 0.76 -3.66
CA PHE A 35 -0.25 -0.66 -3.35
C PHE A 35 -1.07 -1.09 -2.14
N VAL A 36 -1.17 -0.26 -1.11
CA VAL A 36 -2.05 -0.54 0.04
C VAL A 36 -3.50 -0.62 -0.40
N GLU A 37 -3.96 0.34 -1.21
CA GLU A 37 -5.32 0.35 -1.75
C GLU A 37 -5.60 -0.89 -2.61
N PHE A 38 -4.73 -1.16 -3.58
CA PHE A 38 -4.83 -2.32 -4.46
C PHE A 38 -4.86 -3.65 -3.68
N ALA A 39 -3.97 -3.82 -2.69
CA ALA A 39 -3.94 -5.02 -1.88
C ALA A 39 -5.22 -5.20 -1.06
N LEU A 40 -5.76 -4.13 -0.46
CA LEU A 40 -7.01 -4.18 0.28
C LEU A 40 -8.21 -4.49 -0.62
N GLU A 41 -8.25 -3.97 -1.84
CA GLU A 41 -9.28 -4.30 -2.83
C GLU A 41 -9.20 -5.77 -3.26
N GLU A 42 -8.01 -6.31 -3.50
CA GLU A 42 -7.79 -7.72 -3.81
C GLU A 42 -8.26 -8.63 -2.67
N ILE A 43 -7.92 -8.31 -1.43
CA ILE A 43 -8.35 -9.07 -0.23
C ILE A 43 -9.89 -9.06 -0.12
N LYS A 44 -10.53 -7.91 -0.35
CA LYS A 44 -12.00 -7.80 -0.38
C LYS A 44 -12.61 -8.64 -1.50
N ARG A 45 -12.03 -8.59 -2.69
CA ARG A 45 -12.50 -9.37 -3.85
C ARG A 45 -12.41 -10.88 -3.59
N ARG A 46 -11.37 -11.33 -2.88
CA ARG A 46 -11.16 -12.73 -2.51
C ARG A 46 -12.06 -13.21 -1.36
N GLY A 47 -12.79 -12.31 -0.71
CA GLY A 47 -13.60 -12.63 0.47
C GLY A 47 -12.78 -12.90 1.73
N GLU A 48 -11.49 -12.57 1.71
CA GLU A 48 -10.57 -12.71 2.85
C GLU A 48 -10.67 -11.51 3.82
N PHE A 49 -11.44 -10.49 3.45
CA PHE A 49 -11.64 -9.33 4.30
C PHE A 49 -12.60 -9.67 5.45
N PRO A 50 -12.17 -9.55 6.72
CA PRO A 50 -13.01 -9.93 7.86
C PRO A 50 -14.30 -9.08 7.90
N ALA A 51 -15.45 -9.76 7.78
CA ALA A 51 -16.78 -9.15 7.75
C ALA A 51 -17.14 -8.34 9.03
N ASN A 52 -16.40 -8.54 10.13
CA ASN A 52 -16.64 -7.90 11.42
C ASN A 52 -15.55 -6.91 11.86
N SER A 53 -14.80 -6.32 10.94
CA SER A 53 -13.88 -5.21 11.28
C SER A 53 -14.57 -3.87 11.07
N THR A 54 -15.58 -3.60 11.89
CA THR A 54 -16.20 -2.28 11.98
C THR A 54 -15.20 -1.31 12.63
N PRO A 55 -14.95 -0.11 12.06
CA PRO A 55 -14.24 0.95 12.77
C PRO A 55 -15.04 1.52 13.95
#